data_AF-A0A1G1WCK0-F1
#
_entry.id   AF-A0A1G1WCK0-F1
#
_cell.length_a   1.000
_cell.length_b   1.000
_cell.length_c   1.000
_cell.angle_alpha   90.00
_cell.angle_beta   90.00
_cell.angle_gamma   90.00
#
_symmetry.space_group_name_H-M   'P 1'
#
loop_
_entity.id
_entity.type
_entity.pdbx_description
1 polymer ?
#
loop_
_entity_poly.entity_id
_entity_poly.type
_entity_poly.pdbx_seq_one_letter_code
_entity_poly.pdbx_strand_id
1 'polypeptide(L)'
;MRVYLPFFSKQKAPARNACAEASASGDSRKQQRGFTLLELLVVTAIVAILLLIVLARLNLFGRQVDIEATAQQIISTLQAARTQTLASEDESVYGVHFEASKYVLFKGATYNPSDTTNKEYNLSSVEIYPINLAGGVSDVIFTRIRGSTVDTGNIGIRLTADTSRTRTIVINSLGQASIEEAVSPVDTRIVDTRHLHFDPCLSIQNAITLRLTFADPTVVNNVVMASYFNADKSEFNWEGVTDVGGSNQTIKVHTHFLDASNSILSIHRDGMKNDKAVLIEMVFSGGSTYTIVSYEANGDATAGSFCSNIEPQ
;
A
#
# COMPACT_ATOMS: atom_id res chain seq x y z
N MET A 1 68.18 37.36 -10.20
CA MET A 1 67.76 37.06 -8.81
C MET A 1 68.37 35.71 -8.45
N ARG A 2 69.55 35.68 -7.80
CA ARG A 2 69.75 35.24 -6.39
C ARG A 2 69.05 33.88 -6.08
N VAL A 3 69.76 32.73 -6.04
CA VAL A 3 70.68 32.17 -4.99
C VAL A 3 69.88 31.40 -3.90
N TYR A 4 70.21 30.19 -3.42
CA TYR A 4 71.52 29.60 -3.01
C TYR A 4 71.65 28.04 -3.25
N LEU A 5 72.73 27.58 -3.88
CA LEU A 5 73.53 26.35 -3.55
C LEU A 5 74.87 26.90 -2.99
N PRO A 6 75.68 26.26 -2.09
CA PRO A 6 75.88 24.83 -1.76
C PRO A 6 76.01 24.57 -0.21
N PHE A 7 76.53 23.47 0.39
CA PHE A 7 77.94 23.02 0.61
C PHE A 7 77.87 21.64 1.35
N PHE A 8 78.58 20.56 0.96
CA PHE A 8 79.90 20.13 1.48
C PHE A 8 80.10 20.31 3.00
N SER A 9 80.56 19.35 3.81
CA SER A 9 81.56 18.27 3.63
C SER A 9 81.43 17.26 4.81
N LYS A 10 82.23 16.20 5.05
CA LYS A 10 83.65 15.88 4.74
C LYS A 10 83.90 14.39 4.96
N GLN A 11 84.81 13.77 4.19
CA GLN A 11 85.30 12.41 4.46
C GLN A 11 86.25 12.38 5.67
N LYS A 12 86.23 11.28 6.45
CA LYS A 12 87.44 10.60 6.95
C LYS A 12 87.13 9.19 7.51
N ALA A 13 87.65 8.17 6.84
CA ALA A 13 88.06 6.90 7.47
C ALA A 13 89.51 7.09 8.01
N PRO A 14 90.13 6.23 8.86
CA PRO A 14 90.12 4.76 8.74
C PRO A 14 90.22 3.96 10.07
N ALA A 15 90.45 2.64 9.92
CA ALA A 15 91.08 1.71 10.88
C ALA A 15 90.31 1.37 12.17
N ARG A 16 90.42 0.20 12.78
CA ARG A 16 90.74 -1.21 12.42
C ARG A 16 90.76 -1.94 13.78
N ASN A 17 90.27 -3.19 13.82
CA ASN A 17 90.60 -4.22 14.82
C ASN A 17 90.02 -4.12 16.27
N ALA A 18 89.06 -5.01 16.50
CA ALA A 18 89.10 -6.09 17.50
C ALA A 18 88.91 -5.83 19.02
N CYS A 19 87.95 -6.61 19.57
CA CYS A 19 87.86 -7.12 20.95
C CYS A 19 87.67 -6.10 22.10
N ALA A 20 86.91 -6.39 23.17
CA ALA A 20 86.18 -7.60 23.56
C ALA A 20 84.94 -7.22 24.42
N GLU A 21 84.04 -8.20 24.65
CA GLU A 21 83.18 -8.34 25.85
C GLU A 21 82.16 -7.21 26.18
N ALA A 22 81.00 -7.45 26.79
CA ALA A 22 80.16 -8.64 26.93
C ALA A 22 78.75 -8.19 27.38
N SER A 23 77.81 -9.14 27.42
CA SER A 23 76.55 -9.11 28.21
C SER A 23 75.21 -8.82 27.50
N ALA A 24 74.27 -9.74 27.74
CA ALA A 24 72.81 -9.57 27.77
C ALA A 24 72.03 -9.25 26.48
N SER A 25 72.17 -10.08 25.44
CA SER A 25 71.07 -10.28 24.48
C SER A 25 70.02 -11.24 25.05
N GLY A 26 69.03 -10.73 25.78
CA GLY A 26 67.84 -11.50 26.16
C GLY A 26 66.92 -11.72 24.94
N ASP A 27 67.23 -12.72 24.10
CA ASP A 27 66.39 -13.13 22.96
C ASP A 27 65.03 -13.63 23.45
N SER A 28 64.11 -12.68 23.58
CA SER A 28 62.72 -12.92 23.96
C SER A 28 61.97 -13.49 22.76
N ARG A 29 62.23 -14.77 22.44
CA ARG A 29 61.46 -15.50 21.43
C ARG A 29 60.00 -15.55 21.86
N LYS A 30 59.21 -14.60 21.37
CA LYS A 30 57.76 -14.67 21.36
C LYS A 30 57.38 -15.91 20.56
N GLN A 31 57.13 -17.02 21.24
CA GLN A 31 56.59 -18.20 20.60
C GLN A 31 55.22 -17.81 20.03
N GLN A 32 55.14 -17.78 18.69
CA GLN A 32 53.88 -17.68 18.00
C GLN A 32 53.13 -18.98 18.27
N ARG A 33 52.20 -18.94 19.23
CA ARG A 33 51.32 -20.07 19.54
C ARG A 33 50.46 -20.33 18.30
N GLY A 34 50.70 -21.46 17.65
CA GLY A 34 49.82 -21.95 16.59
C GLY A 34 48.48 -22.39 17.17
N PHE A 35 47.45 -22.36 16.32
CA PHE A 35 46.11 -22.84 16.66
C PHE A 35 46.13 -24.32 17.06
N THR A 36 45.32 -24.69 18.05
CA THR A 36 45.21 -26.09 18.46
C THR A 36 44.34 -26.89 17.48
N LEU A 37 44.52 -28.21 17.41
CA LEU A 37 43.69 -29.07 16.55
C LEU A 37 42.20 -28.98 16.91
N LEU A 38 41.89 -28.85 18.21
CA LEU A 38 40.54 -28.64 18.71
C LEU A 38 39.94 -27.31 18.25
N GLU A 39 40.74 -26.25 18.25
CA GLU A 39 40.34 -24.91 17.81
C GLU A 39 40.06 -24.85 16.30
N LEU A 40 40.85 -25.55 15.48
CA LEU A 40 40.56 -25.73 14.05
C LEU A 40 39.24 -26.50 13.82
N LEU A 41 38.95 -27.52 14.62
CA LEU A 41 37.71 -28.30 14.55
C LEU A 41 36.50 -27.42 14.94
N VAL A 42 36.61 -26.61 16.00
CA VAL A 42 35.55 -25.68 16.40
C VAL A 42 35.30 -24.60 15.34
N VAL A 43 36.36 -24.00 14.79
CA VAL A 43 36.22 -22.98 13.72
C VAL A 43 35.58 -23.57 12.47
N THR A 44 36.01 -24.76 12.02
CA THR A 44 35.42 -25.40 10.83
C THR A 44 33.96 -25.82 11.06
N ALA A 45 33.60 -26.28 12.25
CA ALA A 45 32.20 -26.55 12.61
C ALA A 45 31.33 -25.27 12.57
N ILE A 46 31.82 -24.15 13.12
CA ILE A 46 31.14 -22.85 13.06
C ILE A 46 30.96 -22.40 11.61
N VAL A 47 32.00 -22.48 10.77
CA VAL A 47 31.93 -22.11 9.35
C VAL A 47 30.92 -22.98 8.58
N ALA A 48 30.86 -24.29 8.87
CA ALA A 48 29.88 -25.19 8.25
C ALA A 48 28.42 -24.82 8.64
N ILE A 49 28.18 -24.49 9.91
CA ILE A 49 26.86 -24.04 10.38
C ILE A 49 26.46 -22.72 9.71
N LEU A 50 27.38 -21.76 9.60
CA LEU A 50 27.13 -20.49 8.92
C LEU A 50 26.81 -20.69 7.42
N LEU A 51 27.53 -21.57 6.72
CA LEU A 51 27.25 -21.92 5.32
C LEU A 51 25.83 -22.46 5.11
N LEU A 52 25.35 -23.35 5.99
CA LEU A 52 24.00 -23.89 5.92
C LEU A 52 22.92 -22.79 6.08
N ILE A 53 23.14 -21.85 7.00
CA ILE A 53 22.22 -20.71 7.21
C ILE A 53 22.18 -19.81 5.96
N VAL A 54 23.32 -19.52 5.34
CA VAL A 54 23.41 -18.71 4.12
C VAL A 54 22.69 -19.38 2.95
N LEU A 55 22.93 -20.67 2.70
CA LEU A 55 22.28 -21.43 1.63
C LEU A 55 20.74 -21.50 1.81
N ALA A 56 20.26 -21.70 3.05
CA ALA A 56 18.83 -21.69 3.35
C ALA A 56 18.18 -20.33 3.09
N ARG A 57 18.89 -19.22 3.34
CA ARG A 57 18.38 -17.85 3.09
C ARG A 57 18.38 -17.48 1.61
N LEU A 58 19.38 -17.90 0.83
CA LEU A 58 19.45 -17.61 -0.62
C LEU A 58 18.24 -18.16 -1.38
N ASN A 59 17.82 -19.40 -1.07
CA ASN A 59 16.65 -20.03 -1.70
C ASN A 59 15.32 -19.31 -1.41
N LEU A 60 15.20 -18.62 -0.27
CA LEU A 60 14.01 -17.84 0.08
C LEU A 60 14.00 -16.45 -0.55
N PHE A 61 15.18 -15.80 -0.65
CA PHE A 61 15.27 -14.44 -1.16
C PHE A 61 15.01 -14.37 -2.68
N GLY A 62 15.51 -15.34 -3.46
CA GLY A 62 15.26 -15.39 -4.92
C GLY A 62 13.77 -15.45 -5.27
N ARG A 63 13.00 -16.27 -4.56
CA ARG A 63 11.56 -16.47 -4.82
C ARG A 63 10.71 -15.21 -4.58
N GLN A 64 11.11 -14.35 -3.63
CA GLN A 64 10.39 -13.10 -3.40
C GLN A 64 10.69 -12.04 -4.46
N VAL A 65 11.88 -12.08 -5.08
CA VAL A 65 12.22 -11.22 -6.22
C VAL A 65 11.38 -11.61 -7.44
N ASP A 66 11.16 -12.91 -7.67
CA ASP A 66 10.36 -13.41 -8.80
C ASP A 66 8.93 -12.82 -8.83
N ILE A 67 8.20 -12.83 -7.70
CA ILE A 67 6.78 -12.41 -7.70
C ILE A 67 6.61 -10.91 -8.03
N GLU A 68 7.52 -10.07 -7.53
CA GLU A 68 7.52 -8.62 -7.75
C GLU A 68 7.94 -8.31 -9.19
N ALA A 69 8.99 -9.00 -9.68
CA ALA A 69 9.45 -8.88 -11.05
C ALA A 69 8.38 -9.32 -12.05
N THR A 70 7.67 -10.44 -11.81
CA THR A 70 6.57 -10.88 -12.67
C THR A 70 5.41 -9.88 -12.66
N ALA A 71 5.02 -9.35 -11.49
CA ALA A 71 3.96 -8.35 -11.42
C ALA A 71 4.30 -7.10 -12.25
N GLN A 72 5.53 -6.59 -12.13
CA GLN A 72 6.02 -5.45 -12.90
C GLN A 72 6.18 -5.75 -14.40
N GLN A 73 6.51 -6.98 -14.78
CA GLN A 73 6.55 -7.44 -16.18
C GLN A 73 5.16 -7.50 -16.81
N ILE A 74 4.15 -7.98 -16.08
CA ILE A 74 2.76 -7.99 -16.54
C ILE A 74 2.25 -6.55 -16.74
N ILE A 75 2.50 -5.65 -15.78
CA ILE A 75 2.15 -4.23 -15.91
C ILE A 75 2.84 -3.59 -17.12
N SER A 76 4.14 -3.86 -17.33
CA SER A 76 4.87 -3.38 -18.50
C SER A 76 4.30 -3.94 -19.81
N THR A 77 3.80 -5.17 -19.81
CA THR A 77 3.18 -5.82 -20.98
C THR A 77 1.80 -5.22 -21.28
N LEU A 78 0.98 -4.97 -20.26
CA LEU A 78 -0.29 -4.24 -20.40
C LEU A 78 -0.06 -2.80 -20.92
N GLN A 79 0.96 -2.11 -20.40
CA GLN A 79 1.35 -0.78 -20.88
C GLN A 79 1.84 -0.84 -22.33
N ALA A 80 2.58 -1.88 -22.73
CA ALA A 80 3.00 -2.10 -24.11
C ALA A 80 1.79 -2.31 -25.04
N ALA A 81 0.87 -3.21 -24.70
CA ALA A 81 -0.38 -3.43 -25.45
C ALA A 81 -1.18 -2.13 -25.64
N ARG A 82 -1.35 -1.36 -24.57
CA ARG A 82 -2.01 -0.04 -24.61
C ARG A 82 -1.28 0.95 -25.52
N THR A 83 0.06 1.00 -25.44
CA THR A 83 0.88 1.90 -26.27
C THR A 83 0.83 1.51 -27.75
N GLN A 84 0.89 0.22 -28.07
CA GLN A 84 0.77 -0.29 -29.44
C GLN A 84 -0.63 -0.02 -30.02
N THR A 85 -1.69 -0.19 -29.22
CA THR A 85 -3.07 0.18 -29.59
C THR A 85 -3.20 1.68 -29.88
N LEU A 86 -2.60 2.53 -29.04
CA LEU A 86 -2.60 3.98 -29.23
C LEU A 86 -1.79 4.43 -30.45
N ALA A 87 -0.68 3.74 -30.76
CA ALA A 87 0.06 3.93 -32.00
C ALA A 87 -0.77 3.57 -33.25
N SER A 88 -1.73 2.63 -33.11
CA SER A 88 -2.69 2.23 -34.15
C SER A 88 -2.04 1.86 -35.50
N GLU A 89 -0.85 1.25 -35.44
CA GLU A 89 -0.19 0.65 -36.59
C GLU A 89 -1.11 -0.44 -37.19
N ASP A 90 -1.36 -0.37 -38.49
CA ASP A 90 -2.35 -1.19 -39.22
C ASP A 90 -3.77 -1.18 -38.63
N GLU A 91 -4.24 -0.04 -38.09
CA GLU A 91 -5.57 0.09 -37.46
C GLU A 91 -5.85 -0.88 -36.29
N SER A 92 -4.82 -1.57 -35.80
CA SER A 92 -4.98 -2.73 -34.95
C SER A 92 -5.07 -2.39 -33.47
N VAL A 93 -5.84 -3.19 -32.73
CA VAL A 93 -5.84 -3.21 -31.27
C VAL A 93 -4.93 -4.32 -30.77
N TYR A 94 -4.47 -4.19 -29.52
CA TYR A 94 -3.67 -5.18 -28.83
C TYR A 94 -4.27 -5.48 -27.46
N GLY A 95 -4.04 -6.69 -26.97
CA GLY A 95 -4.51 -7.14 -25.68
C GLY A 95 -3.54 -8.09 -25.00
N VAL A 96 -3.84 -8.42 -23.74
CA VAL A 96 -3.12 -9.43 -22.97
C VAL A 96 -4.10 -10.51 -22.54
N HIS A 97 -3.83 -11.77 -22.93
CA HIS A 97 -4.54 -12.96 -22.47
C HIS A 97 -3.86 -13.52 -21.22
N PHE A 98 -4.65 -13.94 -20.24
CA PHE A 98 -4.18 -14.46 -18.95
C PHE A 98 -4.57 -15.93 -18.75
N GLU A 99 -3.57 -16.77 -18.46
CA GLU A 99 -3.73 -18.16 -18.04
C GLU A 99 -2.99 -18.37 -16.71
N ALA A 100 -3.27 -19.46 -15.99
CA ALA A 100 -2.64 -19.72 -14.69
C ALA A 100 -1.09 -19.80 -14.77
N SER A 101 -0.55 -20.38 -15.85
CA SER A 101 0.90 -20.61 -16.02
C SER A 101 1.57 -19.73 -17.08
N LYS A 102 0.84 -18.85 -17.76
CA LYS A 102 1.41 -17.93 -18.75
C LYS A 102 0.50 -16.71 -18.99
N TYR A 103 1.06 -15.66 -19.57
CA TYR A 103 0.28 -14.59 -20.18
C TYR A 103 0.79 -14.31 -21.60
N VAL A 104 -0.08 -13.83 -22.47
CA VAL A 104 0.22 -13.67 -23.91
C VAL A 104 -0.17 -12.29 -24.39
N LEU A 105 0.80 -11.54 -24.92
CA LEU A 105 0.54 -10.29 -25.65
C LEU A 105 0.17 -10.63 -27.10
N PHE A 106 -1.03 -10.23 -27.53
CA PHE A 106 -1.58 -10.53 -28.86
C PHE A 106 -2.05 -9.28 -29.62
N LYS A 107 -2.16 -9.41 -30.95
CA LYS A 107 -2.72 -8.41 -31.87
C LYS A 107 -4.12 -8.85 -32.30
N GLY A 108 -5.09 -7.93 -32.32
CA GLY A 108 -6.49 -8.20 -32.69
C GLY A 108 -7.49 -8.03 -31.54
N ALA A 109 -8.77 -8.01 -31.88
CA ALA A 109 -9.88 -7.78 -30.93
C ALA A 109 -10.38 -9.07 -30.24
N THR A 110 -9.68 -10.19 -30.41
CA THR A 110 -9.98 -11.48 -29.77
C THR A 110 -8.69 -12.29 -29.77
N TYR A 111 -8.37 -12.96 -28.66
CA TYR A 111 -7.18 -13.81 -28.61
C TYR A 111 -7.31 -15.02 -29.54
N ASN A 112 -6.28 -15.28 -30.35
CA ASN A 112 -6.14 -16.50 -31.15
C ASN A 112 -4.83 -17.21 -30.75
N PRO A 113 -4.89 -18.38 -30.09
CA PRO A 113 -3.69 -19.09 -29.63
C PRO A 113 -2.80 -19.61 -30.77
N SER A 114 -3.31 -19.69 -32.01
CA SER A 114 -2.54 -20.12 -33.19
C SER A 114 -1.86 -18.97 -33.95
N ASP A 115 -2.01 -17.72 -33.50
CA ASP A 115 -1.41 -16.56 -34.16
C ASP A 115 0.12 -16.50 -33.92
N THR A 116 0.90 -16.41 -35.00
CA THR A 116 2.37 -16.37 -34.93
C THR A 116 2.93 -15.04 -34.45
N THR A 117 2.10 -14.00 -34.31
CA THR A 117 2.48 -12.69 -33.74
C THR A 117 2.38 -12.64 -32.21
N ASN A 118 1.79 -13.67 -31.59
CA ASN A 118 1.69 -13.82 -30.14
C ASN A 118 3.07 -13.80 -29.46
N LYS A 119 3.19 -13.05 -28.37
CA LYS A 119 4.36 -13.08 -27.47
C LYS A 119 3.95 -13.71 -26.16
N GLU A 120 4.35 -14.96 -25.96
CA GLU A 120 4.05 -15.73 -24.75
C GLU A 120 5.10 -15.51 -23.65
N TYR A 121 4.63 -15.39 -22.41
CA TYR A 121 5.44 -15.25 -21.21
C TYR A 121 5.06 -16.35 -20.23
N ASN A 122 5.87 -17.42 -20.19
CA ASN A 122 5.64 -18.58 -19.33
C ASN A 122 6.11 -18.32 -17.90
N LEU A 123 5.33 -18.79 -16.92
CA LEU A 123 5.56 -18.60 -15.49
C LEU A 123 5.95 -19.94 -14.83
N SER A 124 7.05 -19.93 -14.09
CA SER A 124 7.64 -21.16 -13.52
C SER A 124 7.60 -21.22 -11.98
N SER A 125 7.87 -20.09 -11.30
CA SER A 125 7.88 -19.99 -9.84
C SER A 125 6.61 -19.36 -9.25
N VAL A 126 5.74 -18.82 -10.12
CA VAL A 126 4.49 -18.12 -9.79
C VAL A 126 3.36 -18.60 -10.69
N GLU A 127 2.12 -18.41 -10.27
CA GLU A 127 0.92 -18.62 -11.07
C GLU A 127 -0.04 -17.43 -10.97
N ILE A 128 -0.84 -17.22 -12.00
CA ILE A 128 -1.90 -16.20 -12.04
C ILE A 128 -3.17 -16.78 -11.43
N TYR A 129 -3.53 -16.29 -10.25
CA TYR A 129 -4.76 -16.66 -9.54
C TYR A 129 -5.12 -15.63 -8.46
N PRO A 130 -6.36 -15.15 -8.37
CA PRO A 130 -7.48 -15.34 -9.33
C PRO A 130 -7.38 -14.38 -10.54
N ILE A 131 -8.14 -14.67 -11.60
CA ILE A 131 -8.39 -13.76 -12.72
C ILE A 131 -9.82 -13.23 -12.53
N ASN A 132 -9.95 -11.99 -12.03
CA ASN A 132 -11.24 -11.36 -11.72
C ASN A 132 -11.42 -10.10 -12.60
N LEU A 133 -11.65 -10.32 -13.90
CA LEU A 133 -11.97 -9.24 -14.84
C LEU A 133 -13.49 -9.13 -15.04
N ALA A 134 -13.95 -7.92 -15.37
CA ALA A 134 -15.35 -7.63 -15.66
C ALA A 134 -15.90 -8.57 -16.75
N GLY A 135 -17.09 -9.12 -16.53
CA GLY A 135 -17.69 -10.11 -17.43
C GLY A 135 -17.09 -11.53 -17.36
N GLY A 136 -16.12 -11.78 -16.47
CA GLY A 136 -15.49 -13.10 -16.32
C GLY A 136 -14.56 -13.49 -17.47
N VAL A 137 -14.04 -12.50 -18.19
CA VAL A 137 -13.09 -12.69 -19.30
C VAL A 137 -11.67 -12.97 -18.78
N SER A 138 -10.81 -13.50 -19.65
CA SER A 138 -9.37 -13.65 -19.40
C SER A 138 -8.51 -12.74 -20.30
N ASP A 139 -9.15 -11.90 -21.11
CA ASP A 139 -8.50 -10.96 -22.02
C ASP A 139 -8.64 -9.53 -21.47
N VAL A 140 -7.58 -8.73 -21.59
CA VAL A 140 -7.66 -7.27 -21.43
C VAL A 140 -7.33 -6.62 -22.76
N ILE A 141 -8.34 -6.05 -23.41
CA ILE A 141 -8.24 -5.45 -24.75
C ILE A 141 -8.36 -3.93 -24.62
N PHE A 142 -7.46 -3.21 -25.28
CA PHE A 142 -7.46 -1.76 -25.27
C PHE A 142 -8.20 -1.17 -26.48
N THR A 143 -8.96 -0.11 -26.23
CA THR A 143 -9.70 0.62 -27.26
C THR A 143 -8.80 1.61 -28.03
N ARG A 144 -8.97 1.70 -29.35
CA ARG A 144 -8.29 2.70 -30.20
C ARG A 144 -8.56 4.13 -29.70
N ILE A 145 -7.66 5.05 -30.02
CA ILE A 145 -7.72 6.49 -29.71
C ILE A 145 -7.56 6.83 -28.21
N ARG A 146 -8.21 6.10 -27.30
CA ARG A 146 -8.22 6.41 -25.86
C ARG A 146 -7.36 5.48 -25.00
N GLY A 147 -7.10 4.25 -25.44
CA GLY A 147 -6.37 3.26 -24.64
C GLY A 147 -7.11 2.87 -23.35
N SER A 148 -8.42 3.14 -23.27
CA SER A 148 -9.33 2.66 -22.22
C SER A 148 -9.69 1.18 -22.45
N THR A 149 -10.14 0.49 -21.40
CA THR A 149 -10.69 -0.87 -21.50
C THR A 149 -11.99 -0.97 -20.69
N VAL A 150 -12.86 -1.91 -21.07
CA VAL A 150 -14.01 -2.35 -20.26
C VAL A 150 -13.68 -3.58 -19.42
N ASP A 151 -12.54 -4.23 -19.69
CA ASP A 151 -12.04 -5.44 -19.03
C ASP A 151 -11.30 -5.06 -17.73
N THR A 152 -12.00 -4.30 -16.87
CA THR A 152 -11.46 -3.81 -15.60
C THR A 152 -11.50 -4.89 -14.53
N GLY A 153 -10.67 -4.77 -13.50
CA GLY A 153 -10.71 -5.70 -12.38
C GLY A 153 -9.35 -5.96 -11.75
N ASN A 154 -9.18 -7.16 -11.19
CA ASN A 154 -7.98 -7.58 -10.49
C ASN A 154 -7.41 -8.91 -11.01
N ILE A 155 -6.08 -8.95 -11.14
CA ILE A 155 -5.30 -10.13 -11.50
C ILE A 155 -4.39 -10.47 -10.33
N GLY A 156 -4.68 -11.56 -9.63
CA GLY A 156 -3.82 -12.09 -8.58
C GLY A 156 -2.65 -12.89 -9.13
N ILE A 157 -1.51 -12.81 -8.47
CA ILE A 157 -0.29 -13.57 -8.72
C ILE A 157 0.14 -14.16 -7.38
N ARG A 158 0.48 -15.45 -7.34
CA ARG A 158 0.97 -16.10 -6.11
C ARG A 158 2.16 -17.03 -6.39
N LEU A 159 3.01 -17.27 -5.39
CA LEU A 159 4.08 -18.28 -5.52
C LEU A 159 3.45 -19.68 -5.57
N THR A 160 3.87 -20.51 -6.53
CA THR A 160 3.37 -21.90 -6.67
C THR A 160 3.75 -22.79 -5.47
N ALA A 161 4.80 -22.41 -4.74
CA ALA A 161 5.28 -23.14 -3.56
C ALA A 161 4.87 -22.50 -2.22
N ASP A 162 4.25 -21.33 -2.23
CA ASP A 162 3.70 -20.68 -1.03
C ASP A 162 2.55 -19.76 -1.47
N THR A 163 1.35 -20.33 -1.53
CA THR A 163 0.14 -19.64 -2.00
C THR A 163 -0.33 -18.51 -1.08
N SER A 164 0.29 -18.33 0.10
CA SER A 164 0.06 -17.18 0.98
C SER A 164 0.80 -15.90 0.52
N ARG A 165 1.84 -16.06 -0.31
CA ARG A 165 2.61 -14.93 -0.87
C ARG A 165 1.96 -14.49 -2.16
N THR A 166 1.18 -13.42 -2.08
CA THR A 166 0.44 -12.87 -3.22
C THR A 166 0.89 -11.45 -3.61
N ARG A 167 0.56 -11.09 -4.85
CA ARG A 167 0.49 -9.74 -5.40
C ARG A 167 -0.80 -9.63 -6.20
N THR A 168 -1.42 -8.47 -6.22
CA THR A 168 -2.54 -8.20 -7.12
C THR A 168 -2.16 -7.08 -8.06
N ILE A 169 -2.62 -7.16 -9.31
CA ILE A 169 -2.57 -6.05 -10.27
C ILE A 169 -4.01 -5.57 -10.49
N VAL A 170 -4.24 -4.28 -10.29
CA VAL A 170 -5.54 -3.64 -10.55
C VAL A 170 -5.50 -2.97 -11.93
N ILE A 171 -6.57 -3.15 -12.70
CA ILE A 171 -6.73 -2.58 -14.04
C ILE A 171 -7.97 -1.68 -14.04
N ASN A 172 -7.78 -0.39 -14.28
CA ASN A 172 -8.86 0.60 -14.27
C ASN A 172 -9.44 0.85 -15.68
N SER A 173 -10.58 1.55 -15.76
CA SER A 173 -11.29 1.84 -17.02
C SER A 173 -10.50 2.76 -17.97
N LEU A 174 -9.50 3.49 -17.47
CA LEU A 174 -8.57 4.29 -18.27
C LEU A 174 -7.44 3.45 -18.90
N GLY A 175 -7.44 2.14 -18.64
CA GLY A 175 -6.44 1.19 -19.12
C GLY A 175 -5.10 1.27 -18.39
N GLN A 176 -5.06 1.86 -17.20
CA GLN A 176 -3.86 1.86 -16.36
C GLN A 176 -3.85 0.59 -15.50
N ALA A 177 -2.68 -0.03 -15.41
CA ALA A 177 -2.41 -1.18 -14.56
C ALA A 177 -1.41 -0.78 -13.47
N SER A 178 -1.69 -1.14 -12.23
CA SER A 178 -0.81 -0.89 -11.07
C SER A 178 -0.82 -2.08 -10.12
N ILE A 179 0.27 -2.28 -9.38
CA ILE A 179 0.26 -3.23 -8.26
C ILE A 179 -0.69 -2.67 -7.21
N GLU A 180 -1.61 -3.50 -6.71
CA GLU A 180 -2.31 -3.24 -5.46
C GLU A 180 -1.24 -3.26 -4.37
N GLU A 181 -0.86 -2.09 -3.86
CA GLU A 181 0.11 -2.03 -2.78
C GLU A 181 -0.38 -2.92 -1.66
N ALA A 182 0.46 -3.88 -1.26
CA ALA A 182 0.17 -4.73 -0.13
C ALA A 182 0.17 -3.84 1.12
N VAL A 183 -0.99 -3.27 1.43
CA VAL A 183 -1.34 -2.87 2.78
C VAL A 183 -1.14 -4.14 3.59
N SER A 184 0.00 -4.24 4.29
CA SER A 184 0.19 -5.23 5.36
C SER A 184 -1.12 -5.29 6.11
N PRO A 185 -1.72 -6.49 6.32
CA PRO A 185 -3.11 -6.62 6.75
C PRO A 185 -3.33 -5.60 7.83
N VAL A 186 -4.20 -4.61 7.54
CA VAL A 186 -4.30 -3.39 8.34
C VAL A 186 -4.29 -3.86 9.76
N ASP A 187 -3.29 -3.37 10.51
CA ASP A 187 -3.04 -3.80 11.87
C ASP A 187 -4.38 -3.78 12.63
N THR A 188 -4.43 -4.36 13.81
CA THR A 188 -5.43 -3.97 14.80
C THR A 188 -5.36 -2.48 15.22
N ARG A 189 -4.76 -1.60 14.38
CA ARG A 189 -5.34 -0.32 13.98
C ARG A 189 -6.84 -0.50 13.68
N ILE A 190 -7.59 -0.41 14.77
CA ILE A 190 -8.86 0.30 14.85
C ILE A 190 -8.85 1.38 13.76
N VAL A 191 -9.59 1.10 12.69
CA VAL A 191 -9.77 2.06 11.60
C VAL A 191 -10.35 3.31 12.23
N ASP A 192 -9.96 4.48 11.74
CA ASP A 192 -10.26 5.74 12.40
C ASP A 192 -11.77 6.08 12.27
N THR A 193 -12.60 5.47 13.11
CA THR A 193 -14.06 5.69 13.15
C THR A 193 -14.44 7.12 13.53
N ARG A 194 -13.45 7.98 13.84
CA ARG A 194 -13.67 9.40 14.08
C ARG A 194 -14.17 10.11 12.84
N HIS A 195 -13.83 9.66 11.63
CA HIS A 195 -14.24 10.28 10.37
C HIS A 195 -14.93 9.24 9.47
N LEU A 196 -16.27 9.29 9.35
CA LEU A 196 -17.05 8.35 8.54
C LEU A 196 -17.76 9.07 7.39
N HIS A 197 -17.65 8.50 6.21
CA HIS A 197 -18.30 8.93 4.98
C HIS A 197 -19.50 8.04 4.68
N PHE A 198 -20.56 8.61 4.11
CA PHE A 198 -21.82 7.92 3.83
C PHE A 198 -22.27 8.23 2.40
N ASP A 199 -22.27 7.22 1.54
CA ASP A 199 -22.52 7.35 0.10
C ASP A 199 -23.26 6.11 -0.48
N PRO A 200 -24.32 6.28 -1.30
CA PRO A 200 -25.18 7.47 -1.39
C PRO A 200 -26.22 7.50 -0.25
N CYS A 201 -26.51 8.70 0.23
CA CYS A 201 -27.65 9.02 1.09
C CYS A 201 -28.77 9.69 0.27
N LEU A 202 -30.00 9.68 0.79
CA LEU A 202 -31.09 10.49 0.23
C LEU A 202 -30.78 12.00 0.35
N SER A 203 -31.38 12.83 -0.51
CA SER A 203 -31.24 14.30 -0.38
C SER A 203 -31.73 14.82 0.97
N ILE A 204 -30.93 15.69 1.58
CA ILE A 204 -31.27 16.38 2.84
C ILE A 204 -31.86 17.78 2.63
N GLN A 205 -32.09 18.25 1.39
CA GLN A 205 -32.56 19.63 1.12
C GLN A 205 -33.92 19.96 1.80
N ASN A 206 -34.72 18.93 2.08
CA ASN A 206 -36.03 19.01 2.75
C ASN A 206 -36.01 18.53 4.22
N ALA A 207 -34.83 18.23 4.76
CA ALA A 207 -34.68 17.90 6.18
C ALA A 207 -34.82 19.17 7.05
N ILE A 208 -35.44 19.00 8.22
CA ILE A 208 -35.73 20.09 9.16
C ILE A 208 -34.82 20.05 10.39
N THR A 209 -34.49 18.84 10.85
CA THR A 209 -33.76 18.64 12.10
C THR A 209 -32.77 17.48 11.96
N LEU A 210 -31.51 17.75 12.30
CA LEU A 210 -30.53 16.73 12.62
C LEU A 210 -30.63 16.48 14.13
N ARG A 211 -31.06 15.28 14.51
CA ARG A 211 -31.26 14.89 15.92
C ARG A 211 -30.10 14.03 16.38
N LEU A 212 -29.51 14.39 17.52
CA LEU A 212 -28.47 13.63 18.19
C LEU A 212 -29.03 13.19 19.56
N THR A 213 -29.20 11.89 19.75
CA THR A 213 -29.66 11.31 21.02
C THR A 213 -28.49 10.60 21.68
N PHE A 214 -27.93 11.21 22.71
CA PHE A 214 -26.84 10.65 23.52
C PHE A 214 -27.38 9.75 24.63
N ALA A 215 -26.57 8.80 25.10
CA ALA A 215 -26.86 7.95 26.25
C ALA A 215 -26.01 8.31 27.49
N ASP A 216 -26.46 7.84 28.66
CA ASP A 216 -25.77 7.89 29.95
C ASP A 216 -25.24 9.28 30.41
N PRO A 217 -26.14 10.25 30.70
CA PRO A 217 -27.60 10.17 30.68
C PRO A 217 -28.20 10.49 29.30
N THR A 218 -29.49 10.17 29.11
CA THR A 218 -30.19 10.51 27.86
C THR A 218 -30.29 12.03 27.66
N VAL A 219 -29.61 12.55 26.64
CA VAL A 219 -29.65 13.95 26.23
C VAL A 219 -29.95 14.02 24.74
N VAL A 220 -30.98 14.78 24.36
CA VAL A 220 -31.38 14.98 22.96
C VAL A 220 -31.03 16.40 22.53
N ASN A 221 -30.16 16.51 21.52
CA ASN A 221 -29.85 17.77 20.84
C ASN A 221 -30.56 17.77 19.48
N ASN A 222 -31.41 18.77 19.24
CA ASN A 222 -32.14 18.96 17.98
C ASN A 222 -31.59 20.19 17.24
N VAL A 223 -30.81 19.94 16.20
CA VAL A 223 -30.20 20.99 15.38
C VAL A 223 -31.15 21.40 14.27
N VAL A 224 -31.61 22.65 14.28
CA VAL A 224 -32.44 23.21 13.20
C VAL A 224 -31.57 23.41 11.95
N MET A 225 -31.74 22.55 10.94
CA MET A 225 -30.80 22.47 9.81
C MET A 225 -30.82 23.69 8.89
N ALA A 226 -31.94 24.43 8.85
CA ALA A 226 -32.13 25.59 7.98
C ALA A 226 -31.05 26.67 8.12
N SER A 227 -30.46 26.82 9.31
CA SER A 227 -29.40 27.81 9.59
C SER A 227 -27.99 27.37 9.13
N TYR A 228 -27.84 26.12 8.69
CA TYR A 228 -26.56 25.48 8.36
C TYR A 228 -26.46 25.02 6.91
N PHE A 229 -27.49 25.32 6.10
CA PHE A 229 -27.41 25.23 4.65
C PHE A 229 -26.84 26.53 4.06
N ASN A 230 -26.12 26.42 2.94
CA ASN A 230 -25.87 27.57 2.08
C ASN A 230 -27.17 28.02 1.37
N ALA A 231 -27.15 29.20 0.72
CA ALA A 231 -28.34 29.82 0.13
C ALA A 231 -29.09 28.93 -0.88
N ASP A 232 -28.35 28.15 -1.67
CA ASP A 232 -28.89 27.27 -2.72
C ASP A 232 -29.17 25.84 -2.23
N LYS A 233 -28.94 25.55 -0.93
CA LYS A 233 -29.01 24.21 -0.32
C LYS A 233 -28.20 23.14 -1.07
N SER A 234 -27.02 23.49 -1.56
CA SER A 234 -26.03 22.58 -2.16
C SER A 234 -24.89 22.21 -1.19
N GLU A 235 -24.86 22.82 -0.01
CA GLU A 235 -23.94 22.49 1.08
C GLU A 235 -24.68 22.58 2.41
N PHE A 236 -24.46 21.59 3.28
CA PHE A 236 -24.79 21.60 4.70
C PHE A 236 -23.50 21.47 5.51
N ASN A 237 -23.33 22.29 6.55
CA ASN A 237 -22.14 22.25 7.40
C ASN A 237 -22.49 22.67 8.83
N TRP A 238 -22.51 21.71 9.75
CA TRP A 238 -22.80 21.92 11.17
C TRP A 238 -21.70 21.33 12.06
N GLU A 239 -21.28 22.07 13.08
CA GLU A 239 -20.42 21.61 14.16
C GLU A 239 -20.99 22.11 15.49
N GLY A 240 -20.99 21.27 16.51
CA GLY A 240 -21.54 21.64 17.82
C GLY A 240 -21.02 20.80 18.98
N VAL A 241 -21.16 21.37 20.17
CA VAL A 241 -20.84 20.73 21.45
C VAL A 241 -22.13 20.47 22.22
N THR A 242 -22.27 19.28 22.79
CA THR A 242 -23.40 18.89 23.65
C THR A 242 -22.85 18.41 25.00
N ASP A 243 -23.25 19.02 26.10
CA ASP A 243 -22.95 18.51 27.44
C ASP A 243 -23.86 17.31 27.76
N VAL A 244 -23.25 16.16 28.07
CA VAL A 244 -23.93 14.92 28.41
C VAL A 244 -23.50 14.48 29.80
N GLY A 245 -24.21 15.00 30.81
CA GLY A 245 -23.97 14.68 32.22
C GLY A 245 -22.65 15.20 32.78
N GLY A 246 -22.13 16.32 32.27
CA GLY A 246 -20.83 16.90 32.62
C GLY A 246 -19.69 16.53 31.66
N SER A 247 -19.96 15.75 30.61
CA SER A 247 -18.98 15.42 29.56
C SER A 247 -19.39 16.04 28.21
N ASN A 248 -18.57 16.98 27.72
CA ASN A 248 -18.79 17.67 26.45
C ASN A 248 -18.47 16.76 25.26
N GLN A 249 -19.50 16.42 24.48
CA GLN A 249 -19.40 15.69 23.20
C GLN A 249 -19.28 16.69 22.05
N THR A 250 -18.29 16.55 21.17
CA THR A 250 -18.09 17.43 20.00
C THR A 250 -18.28 16.67 18.69
N ILE A 251 -19.33 17.02 17.94
CA ILE A 251 -19.67 16.35 16.68
C ILE A 251 -19.78 17.39 15.56
N LYS A 252 -19.29 17.03 14.37
CA LYS A 252 -19.50 17.78 13.13
C LYS A 252 -20.13 16.88 12.07
N VAL A 253 -21.05 17.44 11.30
CA VAL A 253 -21.73 16.81 10.17
C VAL A 253 -21.76 17.78 9.00
N HIS A 254 -21.21 17.38 7.85
CA HIS A 254 -21.24 18.20 6.64
C HIS A 254 -21.45 17.35 5.37
N THR A 255 -21.83 17.99 4.27
CA THR A 255 -21.97 17.34 2.95
C THR A 255 -20.72 17.50 2.10
N HIS A 256 -20.28 16.43 1.44
CA HIS A 256 -19.36 16.55 0.29
C HIS A 256 -20.12 16.76 -1.03
N PHE A 257 -21.37 16.34 -1.09
CA PHE A 257 -22.28 16.55 -2.22
C PHE A 257 -23.72 16.66 -1.71
N LEU A 258 -24.51 17.53 -2.34
CA LEU A 258 -25.95 17.64 -2.09
C LEU A 258 -26.65 18.19 -3.33
N ASP A 259 -27.62 17.44 -3.85
CA ASP A 259 -28.57 17.90 -4.86
C ASP A 259 -30.02 17.58 -4.45
N ALA A 260 -30.97 17.73 -5.38
CA ALA A 260 -32.39 17.48 -5.13
C ALA A 260 -32.76 15.99 -4.96
N SER A 261 -31.86 15.06 -5.29
CA SER A 261 -32.10 13.60 -5.27
C SER A 261 -31.27 12.90 -4.19
N ASN A 262 -29.98 13.22 -4.09
CA ASN A 262 -29.00 12.51 -3.28
C ASN A 262 -28.17 13.47 -2.40
N SER A 263 -27.51 12.90 -1.41
CA SER A 263 -26.43 13.57 -0.67
C SER A 263 -25.31 12.60 -0.34
N ILE A 264 -24.11 13.15 -0.12
CA ILE A 264 -22.96 12.44 0.44
C ILE A 264 -22.61 13.15 1.74
N LEU A 265 -22.71 12.42 2.86
CA LEU A 265 -22.51 12.97 4.20
C LEU A 265 -21.16 12.53 4.77
N SER A 266 -20.58 13.39 5.60
CA SER A 266 -19.41 13.09 6.42
C SER A 266 -19.71 13.47 7.87
N ILE A 267 -19.36 12.56 8.79
CA ILE A 267 -19.54 12.75 10.23
C ILE A 267 -18.20 12.62 10.93
N HIS A 268 -17.86 13.64 11.71
CA HIS A 268 -16.68 13.69 12.56
C HIS A 268 -17.05 13.54 14.03
N ARG A 269 -16.52 12.51 14.70
CA ARG A 269 -16.66 12.21 16.14
C ARG A 269 -15.32 11.78 16.72
N ASP A 270 -14.46 12.74 17.09
CA ASP A 270 -13.17 12.43 17.72
C ASP A 270 -13.34 11.74 19.08
N GLY A 271 -12.85 10.50 19.22
CA GLY A 271 -12.91 9.73 20.47
C GLY A 271 -12.16 10.36 21.65
N MET A 272 -11.27 11.32 21.41
CA MET A 272 -10.66 12.13 22.48
C MET A 272 -11.60 13.23 23.02
N LYS A 273 -12.69 13.52 22.31
CA LYS A 273 -13.70 14.55 22.63
C LYS A 273 -15.12 14.00 22.72
N ASN A 274 -15.29 12.67 22.66
CA ASN A 274 -16.58 12.00 22.66
C ASN A 274 -16.46 10.63 23.33
N ASP A 275 -17.01 10.52 24.55
CA ASP A 275 -17.00 9.32 25.40
C ASP A 275 -18.41 8.73 25.62
N LYS A 276 -19.44 9.29 24.97
CA LYS A 276 -20.83 8.83 25.06
C LYS A 276 -21.31 8.19 23.77
N ALA A 277 -22.15 7.16 23.89
CA ALA A 277 -22.88 6.61 22.77
C ALA A 277 -23.86 7.66 22.22
N VAL A 278 -24.06 7.69 20.91
CA VAL A 278 -24.93 8.67 20.23
C VAL A 278 -25.61 8.08 19.00
N LEU A 279 -26.92 8.24 18.94
CA LEU A 279 -27.75 7.97 17.76
C LEU A 279 -27.95 9.27 16.97
N ILE A 280 -27.59 9.27 15.69
CA ILE A 280 -27.73 10.43 14.79
C ILE A 280 -28.82 10.14 13.75
N GLU A 281 -29.82 11.00 13.71
CA GLU A 281 -31.04 10.83 12.91
C GLU A 281 -31.37 12.08 12.08
N MET A 282 -31.91 11.85 10.88
CA MET A 282 -32.40 12.87 9.97
C MET A 282 -33.93 12.95 10.05
N VAL A 283 -34.49 14.11 10.39
CA VAL A 283 -35.94 14.34 10.49
C VAL A 283 -36.41 15.25 9.36
N PHE A 284 -37.46 14.83 8.66
CA PHE A 284 -38.05 15.55 7.53
C PHE A 284 -39.38 16.24 7.88
N SER A 285 -39.78 17.23 7.09
CA SER A 285 -40.99 18.04 7.31
C SER A 285 -42.30 17.25 7.37
N GLY A 286 -42.34 16.03 6.82
CA GLY A 286 -43.49 15.11 6.93
C GLY A 286 -43.53 14.27 8.22
N GLY A 287 -42.61 14.48 9.17
CA GLY A 287 -42.51 13.70 10.42
C GLY A 287 -41.72 12.39 10.30
N SER A 288 -41.33 11.99 9.09
CA SER A 288 -40.42 10.85 8.86
C SER A 288 -39.07 11.10 9.51
N THR A 289 -38.59 10.12 10.28
CA THR A 289 -37.22 10.09 10.81
C THR A 289 -36.48 8.90 10.25
N TYR A 290 -35.21 9.09 9.87
CA TYR A 290 -34.32 8.04 9.39
C TYR A 290 -33.00 8.07 10.16
N THR A 291 -32.53 6.91 10.62
CA THR A 291 -31.23 6.79 11.27
C THR A 291 -30.11 6.90 10.23
N ILE A 292 -29.11 7.74 10.50
CA ILE A 292 -27.89 7.83 9.69
C ILE A 292 -26.85 6.85 10.21
N VAL A 293 -26.58 6.92 11.51
CA VAL A 293 -25.58 6.11 12.21
C VAL A 293 -25.86 6.09 13.71
N SER A 294 -25.52 4.99 14.37
CA SER A 294 -25.37 4.93 15.83
C SER A 294 -23.92 4.65 16.18
N TYR A 295 -23.36 5.42 17.10
CA TYR A 295 -22.04 5.17 17.69
C TYR A 295 -22.20 4.64 19.11
N GLU A 296 -21.47 3.59 19.43
CA GLU A 296 -21.26 3.15 20.81
C GLU A 296 -20.28 4.09 21.54
N ALA A 297 -20.22 4.00 22.87
CA ALA A 297 -19.39 4.89 23.69
C ALA A 297 -17.89 4.81 23.33
N ASN A 298 -17.42 3.62 22.95
CA ASN A 298 -16.05 3.35 22.48
C ASN A 298 -15.75 3.91 21.07
N GLY A 299 -16.77 4.38 20.33
CA GLY A 299 -16.64 4.90 18.97
C GLY A 299 -16.89 3.88 17.85
N ASP A 300 -17.30 2.65 18.15
CA ASP A 300 -17.76 1.70 17.12
C ASP A 300 -19.06 2.23 16.47
N ALA A 301 -19.14 2.18 15.15
CA ALA A 301 -20.25 2.76 14.39
C ALA A 301 -21.07 1.70 13.65
N THR A 302 -22.39 1.81 13.72
CA THR A 302 -23.35 1.00 12.95
C THR A 302 -24.18 1.90 12.04
N ALA A 303 -24.19 1.60 10.75
CA ALA A 303 -24.96 2.36 9.77
C ALA A 303 -26.48 2.21 9.98
N GLY A 304 -27.21 3.31 9.80
CA GLY A 304 -28.67 3.32 9.74
C GLY A 304 -29.19 3.20 8.30
N SER A 305 -30.52 3.24 8.14
CA SER A 305 -31.19 3.04 6.85
C SER A 305 -31.23 4.29 5.94
N PHE A 306 -30.65 5.42 6.35
CA PHE A 306 -30.68 6.66 5.56
C PHE A 306 -29.68 6.68 4.39
N CYS A 307 -28.60 5.89 4.48
CA CYS A 307 -27.51 5.83 3.52
C CYS A 307 -27.22 4.38 3.14
N SER A 308 -26.73 4.17 1.92
CA SER A 308 -26.56 2.81 1.37
C SER A 308 -25.30 2.11 1.90
N ASN A 309 -24.22 2.87 2.10
CA ASN A 309 -22.95 2.38 2.62
C ASN A 309 -22.38 3.31 3.70
N ILE A 310 -21.44 2.79 4.47
CA ILE A 310 -20.61 3.54 5.42
C ILE A 310 -19.14 3.21 5.12
N GLU A 311 -18.33 4.24 4.87
CA GLU A 311 -16.92 4.11 4.50
C GLU A 311 -16.06 4.94 5.47
N PRO A 312 -15.13 4.33 6.23
CA PRO A 312 -14.17 5.07 7.00
C PRO A 312 -13.12 5.76 6.10
N GLN A 313 -12.58 6.88 6.55
CA GLN A 313 -11.55 7.68 5.85
C GLN A 313 -10.19 7.61 6.55
#